data_AF-A0A7S0WRI3-F1
#
_entry.id   AF-A0A7S0WRI3-F1
#
_cell.length_a   1.000
_cell.length_b   1.000
_cell.length_c   1.000
_cell.angle_alpha   90.00
_cell.angle_beta   90.00
_cell.angle_gamma   90.00
#
_symmetry.space_group_name_H-M   'P 1'
#
loop_
_entity.id
_entity.type
_entity.pdbx_description
1 polymer ?
#
loop_
_entity_poly.entity_id
_entity_poly.type
_entity_poly.pdbx_seq_one_letter_code
_entity_poly.pdbx_strand_id
1 'polypeptide(L)'
;ARVVRSRYHAAVLSHAQQTHALSCIQLNGYIFFGSSTAIVDQVRLALDNFDEGIEDPDQELQNPQHHFLRPELYTRWRQHIVLDFSRAIGLDATAARSFAELRHLCAAHDAILIFAGMSPAVQSLLKNH
;
A
#
# COMPACT_ATOMS: atom_id res chain seq x y z
N ALA A 1 5.34 19.80 -16.51
CA ALA A 1 5.72 18.63 -17.35
C ALA A 1 4.51 17.72 -17.50
N ARG A 2 4.09 17.40 -18.74
CA ARG A 2 2.99 16.45 -18.98
C ARG A 2 3.58 15.05 -19.06
N VAL A 3 3.38 14.24 -18.02
CA VAL A 3 3.88 12.85 -18.01
C VAL A 3 3.10 12.06 -19.06
N VAL A 4 3.75 11.71 -20.17
CA VAL A 4 3.21 10.78 -21.15
C VAL A 4 3.57 9.38 -20.68
N ARG A 5 2.58 8.61 -20.21
CA ARG A 5 2.82 7.25 -19.72
C ARG A 5 2.91 6.29 -20.91
N SER A 6 4.04 5.59 -21.03
CA SER A 6 4.23 4.50 -21.99
C SER A 6 3.18 3.40 -21.80
N ARG A 7 2.80 2.67 -22.86
CA ARG A 7 1.90 1.49 -22.77
C ARG A 7 2.41 0.45 -21.75
N TYR A 8 3.72 0.35 -21.59
CA TYR A 8 4.36 -0.48 -20.56
C TYR A 8 3.95 -0.06 -19.14
N HIS A 9 3.95 1.24 -18.84
CA HIS A 9 3.51 1.75 -17.53
C HIS A 9 2.04 1.46 -17.25
N ALA A 10 1.18 1.53 -18.27
CA ALA A 10 -0.24 1.19 -18.09
C ALA A 10 -0.42 -0.29 -17.74
N ALA A 11 0.29 -1.19 -18.43
CA ALA A 11 0.25 -2.62 -18.16
C ALA A 11 0.78 -2.96 -16.74
N VAL A 12 1.89 -2.34 -16.32
CA VAL A 12 2.45 -2.51 -14.97
C VAL A 12 1.47 -2.04 -13.89
N LEU A 13 0.82 -0.89 -14.07
CA LEU A 13 -0.17 -0.39 -13.11
C LEU A 13 -1.42 -1.27 -13.06
N SER A 14 -1.93 -1.71 -14.22
CA SER A 14 -3.07 -2.63 -14.27
C SER A 14 -2.75 -3.97 -13.60
N HIS A 15 -1.55 -4.50 -13.82
CA HIS A 15 -1.11 -5.73 -13.17
C HIS A 15 -0.96 -5.54 -11.65
N ALA A 16 -0.31 -4.46 -11.19
CA ALA A 16 -0.17 -4.14 -9.77
C ALA A 16 -1.53 -3.95 -9.06
N GLN A 17 -2.55 -3.46 -9.78
CA GLN A 17 -3.92 -3.38 -9.26
C GLN A 17 -4.60 -4.75 -9.19
N GLN A 18 -4.37 -5.62 -10.18
CA GLN A 18 -4.93 -6.98 -10.21
C GLN A 18 -4.30 -7.90 -9.15
N THR A 19 -3.00 -7.75 -8.89
CA THR A 19 -2.26 -8.53 -7.90
C THR A 19 -2.35 -7.96 -6.49
N HIS A 20 -3.18 -6.93 -6.27
CA HIS A 20 -3.29 -6.22 -4.99
C HIS A 20 -1.96 -5.64 -4.47
N ALA A 21 -0.92 -5.56 -5.30
CA ALA A 21 0.37 -4.98 -4.96
C ALA A 21 0.28 -3.47 -4.67
N LEU A 22 -0.84 -2.81 -5.05
CA LEU A 22 -1.12 -1.42 -4.72
C LEU A 22 -2.56 -1.24 -4.21
N SER A 23 -2.70 -0.87 -2.94
CA SER A 23 -3.99 -0.55 -2.30
C SER A 23 -4.05 0.93 -1.94
N CYS A 24 -5.09 1.64 -2.38
CA CYS A 24 -5.29 3.06 -2.09
C CYS A 24 -6.56 3.28 -1.27
N ILE A 25 -6.41 3.87 -0.10
CA ILE A 25 -7.49 4.18 0.84
C ILE A 25 -7.59 5.70 0.92
N GLN A 26 -8.68 6.27 0.42
CA GLN A 26 -8.95 7.71 0.53
C GLN A 26 -9.60 8.02 1.88
N LEU A 27 -8.99 8.95 2.60
CA LEU A 27 -9.46 9.42 3.90
C LEU A 27 -10.33 10.67 3.70
N ASN A 28 -11.45 10.74 4.40
CA ASN A 28 -12.42 11.83 4.24
C ASN A 28 -12.82 12.40 5.60
N GLY A 29 -12.97 13.73 5.66
CA GLY A 29 -13.41 14.42 6.86
C GLY A 29 -12.36 14.45 7.97
N TYR A 30 -12.81 14.47 9.21
CA TYR A 30 -11.93 14.49 10.37
C TYR A 30 -11.67 13.06 10.84
N ILE A 31 -10.41 12.67 10.99
CA ILE A 31 -10.03 11.33 11.43
C ILE A 31 -9.88 11.30 12.96
N PHE A 32 -10.68 10.47 13.60
CA PHE A 32 -10.65 10.24 15.03
C PHE A 32 -10.51 8.74 15.31
N PHE A 33 -10.41 8.36 16.58
CA PHE A 33 -10.18 6.97 17.02
C PHE A 33 -11.03 5.92 16.28
N GLY A 34 -12.34 6.14 16.15
CA GLY A 34 -13.22 5.17 15.48
C GLY A 34 -12.86 4.96 14.01
N SER A 35 -12.57 6.04 13.29
CA SER A 35 -12.15 5.97 11.89
C SER A 35 -10.75 5.38 11.74
N SER A 36 -9.81 5.70 12.64
CA SER A 36 -8.46 5.13 12.56
C SER A 36 -8.45 3.62 12.78
N THR A 37 -9.28 3.10 13.69
CA THR A 37 -9.45 1.65 13.86
C THR A 37 -9.95 0.98 12.58
N ALA A 38 -10.98 1.53 11.95
CA ALA A 38 -11.49 1.00 10.68
C ALA A 38 -10.45 1.03 9.56
N ILE A 39 -9.62 2.07 9.50
CA ILE A 39 -8.53 2.17 8.51
C ILE A 39 -7.46 1.11 8.79
N VAL A 40 -7.08 0.88 10.05
CA VAL A 40 -6.11 -0.15 10.42
C VAL A 40 -6.63 -1.55 10.05
N ASP A 41 -7.90 -1.84 10.33
CA ASP A 41 -8.52 -3.12 9.97
C ASP A 41 -8.54 -3.32 8.45
N GLN A 42 -8.85 -2.27 7.68
CA GLN A 42 -8.80 -2.32 6.22
C GLN A 42 -7.39 -2.59 5.69
N VAL A 43 -6.36 -2.00 6.31
CA VAL A 43 -4.96 -2.27 5.93
C VAL A 43 -4.56 -3.70 6.28
N ARG A 44 -4.97 -4.23 7.44
CA ARG A 44 -4.72 -5.65 7.80
C ARG A 44 -5.27 -6.59 6.73
N LEU A 45 -6.53 -6.41 6.36
CA LEU A 45 -7.15 -7.18 5.29
C LEU A 45 -6.40 -7.05 3.96
N ALA A 46 -5.92 -5.85 3.61
CA ALA A 46 -5.13 -5.65 2.40
C ALA A 46 -3.79 -6.40 2.46
N LEU A 47 -3.13 -6.40 3.62
CA LEU A 47 -1.87 -7.11 3.84
C LEU A 47 -2.05 -8.63 3.73
N ASP A 48 -3.08 -9.17 4.36
CA ASP A 48 -3.37 -10.61 4.38
C ASP A 48 -3.70 -11.14 2.97
N ASN A 49 -4.50 -10.41 2.18
CA ASN A 49 -4.91 -10.82 0.84
C ASN A 49 -3.76 -10.90 -0.18
N PHE A 50 -2.62 -10.28 0.09
CA PHE A 50 -1.48 -10.30 -0.81
C PHE A 50 -0.59 -11.53 -0.61
N ASP A 51 -0.51 -12.05 0.61
CA ASP A 51 0.26 -13.26 0.88
C ASP A 51 -0.38 -14.50 0.22
N GLU A 52 -1.68 -14.47 -0.09
CA GLU A 52 -2.40 -15.57 -0.75
C GLU A 52 -2.04 -15.78 -2.24
N GLY A 53 -1.33 -14.84 -2.87
CA GLY A 53 -1.05 -14.86 -4.32
C GLY A 53 0.37 -15.27 -4.72
N ILE A 54 1.26 -15.54 -3.77
CA ILE A 54 2.64 -15.95 -4.07
C ILE A 54 2.71 -17.48 -4.06
N GLU A 55 2.44 -18.09 -5.21
CA GLU A 55 2.88 -19.47 -5.45
C GLU A 55 4.41 -19.53 -5.24
N ASP A 56 4.87 -20.56 -4.52
CA ASP A 56 6.28 -20.74 -4.20
C ASP A 56 7.12 -20.63 -5.48
N PRO A 57 7.98 -19.60 -5.64
CA PRO A 57 8.74 -19.41 -6.86
C PRO A 57 9.64 -20.62 -7.16
N ASP A 58 10.00 -21.41 -6.15
CA ASP A 58 10.79 -22.63 -6.32
C ASP A 58 10.01 -23.78 -7.00
N GLN A 59 8.67 -23.76 -6.97
CA GLN A 59 7.82 -24.73 -7.69
C GLN A 59 7.70 -24.39 -9.19
N GLU A 60 7.56 -23.10 -9.56
CA GLU A 60 7.57 -22.69 -10.98
C GLU A 60 8.96 -22.78 -11.61
N LEU A 61 10.04 -22.57 -10.83
CA LEU A 61 11.44 -22.73 -11.27
C LEU A 61 11.78 -24.16 -11.72
N GLN A 62 11.03 -25.16 -11.27
CA GLN A 62 11.20 -26.56 -11.68
C GLN A 62 10.52 -26.88 -13.01
N ASN A 63 9.76 -25.94 -13.61
CA ASN A 63 9.14 -26.13 -14.91
C ASN A 63 10.04 -25.57 -16.03
N PRO A 64 10.81 -26.41 -16.75
CA PRO A 64 11.82 -25.96 -17.73
C PRO A 64 11.23 -25.22 -18.94
N GLN A 65 9.91 -25.23 -19.14
CA GLN A 65 9.25 -24.53 -20.25
C GLN A 65 8.96 -23.05 -19.95
N HIS A 66 8.98 -22.62 -18.69
CA HIS A 66 8.64 -21.24 -18.28
C HIS A 66 9.85 -20.36 -17.94
N HIS A 67 11.03 -20.96 -17.71
CA HIS A 67 12.25 -20.30 -17.22
C HIS A 67 12.75 -19.12 -18.09
N PHE A 68 12.39 -19.07 -19.38
CA PHE A 68 13.00 -18.11 -20.31
C PHE A 68 12.16 -16.85 -20.59
N LEU A 69 10.92 -16.76 -20.11
CA LEU A 69 9.96 -15.79 -20.68
C LEU A 69 9.48 -14.67 -19.76
N ARG A 70 9.69 -14.69 -18.43
CA ARG A 70 9.12 -13.64 -17.55
C ARG A 70 9.97 -13.28 -16.34
N PRO A 71 10.94 -12.35 -16.48
CA PRO A 71 11.60 -11.70 -15.35
C PRO A 71 10.61 -11.06 -14.36
N GLU A 72 9.39 -10.76 -14.81
CA GLU A 72 8.35 -10.10 -14.01
C GLU A 72 7.76 -10.99 -12.90
N LEU A 73 7.92 -12.32 -13.00
CA LEU A 73 7.43 -13.29 -12.00
C LEU A 73 8.39 -13.45 -10.82
N TYR A 74 9.68 -13.15 -11.00
CA TYR A 74 10.71 -13.31 -9.96
C TYR A 74 10.88 -12.07 -9.08
N THR A 75 10.20 -10.98 -9.42
CA THR A 75 10.23 -9.79 -8.58
C THR A 75 9.16 -9.97 -7.52
N ARG A 76 9.53 -10.29 -6.27
CA ARG A 76 8.57 -10.22 -5.16
C ARG A 76 8.08 -8.78 -5.07
N TRP A 77 6.86 -8.54 -5.51
CA TRP A 77 6.28 -7.21 -5.49
C TRP A 77 6.13 -6.82 -4.01
N ARG A 78 6.67 -5.69 -3.60
CA ARG A 78 6.30 -5.16 -2.28
C ARG A 78 4.90 -4.59 -2.37
N GLN A 79 4.08 -4.87 -1.36
CA GLN A 79 2.80 -4.19 -1.24
C GLN A 79 3.02 -2.70 -1.02
N HIS A 80 2.21 -1.89 -1.68
CA HIS A 80 2.17 -0.46 -1.47
C HIS A 80 0.78 -0.08 -0.96
N ILE A 81 0.72 0.41 0.28
CA ILE A 81 -0.50 0.92 0.90
C ILE A 81 -0.45 2.44 0.84
N VAL A 82 -1.37 3.07 0.12
CA VAL A 82 -1.49 4.52 0.03
C VAL A 82 -2.66 4.97 0.89
N LEU A 83 -2.41 5.77 1.92
CA LEU A 83 -3.45 6.55 2.59
C LEU A 83 -3.49 7.95 1.97
N ASP A 84 -4.57 8.26 1.26
CA ASP A 84 -4.78 9.55 0.61
C ASP A 84 -5.55 10.50 1.52
N PHE A 85 -4.84 11.46 2.11
CA PHE A 85 -5.37 12.51 2.98
C PHE A 85 -5.95 13.72 2.21
N SER A 86 -6.04 13.68 0.88
CA SER A 86 -6.48 14.84 0.07
C SER A 86 -7.87 15.36 0.43
N ARG A 87 -8.72 14.54 1.06
CA ARG A 87 -10.05 14.92 1.57
C ARG A 87 -10.16 14.90 3.09
N ALA A 88 -9.06 14.64 3.80
CA ALA A 88 -9.00 14.71 5.25
C ALA A 88 -8.77 16.17 5.68
N ILE A 89 -9.62 16.68 6.57
CA ILE A 89 -9.52 18.06 7.08
C ILE A 89 -8.70 18.16 8.37
N GLY A 90 -8.44 17.02 9.03
CA GLY A 90 -7.65 16.95 10.27
C GLY A 90 -7.66 15.54 10.86
N LEU A 91 -6.87 15.34 11.92
CA LEU A 91 -6.89 14.13 12.72
C LEU A 91 -6.58 14.43 14.20
N ASP A 92 -7.09 13.60 15.12
CA ASP A 92 -6.76 13.71 16.55
C ASP A 92 -5.47 12.96 16.93
N ALA A 93 -4.91 13.25 18.11
CA ALA A 93 -3.68 12.63 18.58
C ALA A 93 -3.78 11.09 18.69
N THR A 94 -4.98 10.56 18.94
CA THR A 94 -5.20 9.12 19.05
C THR A 94 -5.08 8.45 17.67
N ALA A 95 -5.71 9.04 16.64
CA ALA A 95 -5.57 8.59 15.26
C ALA A 95 -4.13 8.74 14.76
N ALA A 96 -3.42 9.79 15.16
CA ALA A 96 -2.00 9.98 14.83
C ALA A 96 -1.16 8.80 15.33
N ARG A 97 -1.39 8.41 16.60
CA ARG A 97 -0.73 7.24 17.20
C ARG A 97 -1.06 5.95 16.47
N SER A 98 -2.33 5.72 16.11
CA SER A 98 -2.71 4.55 15.31
C SER A 98 -1.96 4.49 13.97
N PHE A 99 -1.73 5.62 13.31
CA PHE A 99 -0.95 5.65 12.06
C PHE A 99 0.56 5.46 12.27
N ALA A 100 1.11 5.85 13.43
CA ALA A 100 2.47 5.48 13.81
C ALA A 100 2.60 3.97 14.02
N GLU A 101 1.65 3.34 14.71
CA GLU A 101 1.58 1.88 14.89
C GLU A 101 1.39 1.15 13.54
N LEU A 102 0.59 1.72 12.64
CA LEU A 102 0.38 1.19 11.29
C LEU A 102 1.66 1.11 10.46
N ARG A 103 2.61 2.04 10.65
CA ARG A 103 3.94 1.96 9.99
C ARG A 103 4.68 0.69 10.41
N HIS A 104 4.65 0.36 11.69
CA HIS A 104 5.28 -0.85 12.20
C HIS A 104 4.61 -2.11 11.67
N LEU A 105 3.28 -2.11 11.61
CA LEU A 105 2.51 -3.21 11.02
C LEU A 105 2.91 -3.43 9.55
N CYS A 106 2.90 -2.39 8.71
CA CYS A 106 3.29 -2.53 7.31
C CYS A 106 4.74 -3.00 7.15
N ALA A 107 5.68 -2.48 7.97
CA ALA A 107 7.07 -2.90 7.93
C ALA A 107 7.25 -4.38 8.29
N ALA A 108 6.45 -4.92 9.21
CA ALA A 108 6.48 -6.35 9.57
C ALA A 108 6.03 -7.26 8.41
N HIS A 109 5.23 -6.76 7.48
CA HIS A 109 4.73 -7.46 6.29
C HIS A 109 5.51 -7.12 5.00
N ASP A 110 6.71 -6.52 5.09
CA ASP A 110 7.49 -6.01 3.94
C ASP A 110 6.68 -5.10 2.99
N ALA A 111 5.70 -4.38 3.56
CA ALA A 111 4.83 -3.46 2.86
C ALA A 111 5.28 -2.00 3.04
N ILE A 112 5.17 -1.22 1.97
CA ILE A 112 5.48 0.21 1.95
C ILE A 112 4.20 1.00 2.20
N LEU A 113 4.16 1.70 3.34
CA LEU A 113 3.10 2.64 3.67
C LEU A 113 3.43 4.04 3.14
N ILE A 114 2.52 4.62 2.37
CA ILE A 114 2.63 5.93 1.76
C ILE A 114 1.51 6.83 2.27
N PHE A 115 1.86 7.96 2.86
CA PHE A 115 0.91 9.02 3.18
C PHE A 115 0.91 10.06 2.07
N ALA A 116 -0.21 10.21 1.37
CA ALA A 116 -0.39 11.14 0.25
C ALA A 116 -1.37 12.26 0.61
N GLY A 117 -1.28 13.41 -0.05
CA GLY A 117 -2.29 14.47 0.06
C GLY A 117 -2.42 15.17 1.43
N MET A 118 -1.46 15.00 2.34
CA MET A 118 -1.54 15.57 3.70
C MET A 118 -1.40 17.09 3.70
N SER A 119 -2.30 17.77 4.43
CA SER A 119 -2.14 19.19 4.77
C SER A 119 -0.94 19.42 5.71
N PRO A 120 -0.34 20.62 5.75
CA PRO A 120 0.78 20.92 6.65
C PRO A 120 0.50 20.63 8.13
N ALA A 121 -0.74 20.88 8.58
CA ALA A 121 -1.17 20.59 9.94
C ALA A 121 -1.13 19.09 10.25
N VAL A 122 -1.69 18.26 9.35
CA VAL A 122 -1.67 16.79 9.46
C VAL A 122 -0.24 16.26 9.43
N GLN A 123 0.61 16.79 8.56
CA GLN A 123 2.03 16.39 8.49
C GLN A 123 2.77 16.68 9.79
N SER A 124 2.56 17.87 10.37
CA SER A 124 3.22 18.25 11.61
C SER A 124 2.80 17.33 12.76
N LEU A 125 1.51 17.00 12.84
CA LEU A 125 1.00 16.11 13.87
C LEU A 125 1.59 14.70 13.75
N LEU A 126 1.64 14.13 12.54
CA LEU A 126 2.21 12.79 12.29
C LEU A 126 3.74 12.71 12.40
N LYS A 127 4.45 13.83 12.42
CA LYS A 127 5.90 13.86 12.68
C LYS A 127 6.23 13.85 14.18
N ASN A 128 5.27 14.24 15.01
CA ASN A 128 5.43 14.35 16.46
C ASN A 128 5.01 13.07 17.21
N HIS A 129 4.58 12.05 16.47
CA HIS A 129 4.20 10.71 16.95
C HIS A 129 5.01 9.66 16.20
#